data_AF-D7BJE6-F1
#
_entry.id   AF-D7BJE6-F1
#
_cell.length_a   1.000
_cell.length_b   1.000
_cell.length_c   1.000
_cell.angle_alpha   90.00
_cell.angle_beta   90.00
_cell.angle_gamma   90.00
#
_symmetry.space_group_name_H-M   'P 1'
#
loop_
_entity.id
_entity.type
_entity.pdbx_description
1 polymer ?
#
loop_
_entity_poly.entity_id
_entity_poly.type
_entity_poly.pdbx_seq_one_letter_code
_entity_poly.pdbx_strand_id
1 'polypeptide(L)'
;MRLVLQTPLGHTVVLETTPQTWLEDLRTWGAKGFRPAAPPPGGFVLPLECHRCFDWAFLGATAEGEYVQAFGYRWKRRHLPARQGLPEQVKYSRGAWQYEEEGVEGKRQGYVTLIRFEGPGRCGLWCRR
;
A
#
# COMPACT_ATOMS: atom_id res chain seq x y z
N MET A 1 23.25 0.31 -2.46
CA MET A 1 21.96 0.46 -3.18
C MET A 1 21.22 1.62 -2.54
N ARG A 2 20.22 2.19 -3.21
CA ARG A 2 19.54 3.40 -2.73
C ARG A 2 18.06 3.17 -2.53
N LEU A 3 17.55 3.60 -1.37
CA LEU A 3 16.12 3.78 -1.14
C LEU A 3 15.77 5.24 -1.37
N VAL A 4 14.73 5.49 -2.15
CA VAL A 4 14.18 6.82 -2.36
C VAL A 4 12.86 6.91 -1.61
N LEU A 5 12.81 7.80 -0.60
CA LEU A 5 11.64 7.96 0.26
C LEU A 5 11.18 9.42 0.26
N GLN A 6 9.91 9.59 0.59
CA GLN A 6 9.30 10.87 0.91
C GLN A 6 9.23 11.01 2.42
N THR A 7 9.72 12.14 2.95
CA THR A 7 9.57 12.50 4.36
C THR A 7 8.09 12.80 4.69
N PRO A 8 7.71 12.85 5.98
CA PRO A 8 6.38 13.31 6.39
C PRO A 8 6.02 14.71 5.86
N LEU A 9 7.02 15.55 5.58
CA LEU A 9 6.87 16.91 5.05
C LEU A 9 6.97 16.99 3.51
N GLY A 10 7.13 15.86 2.80
CA GLY A 10 7.14 15.83 1.34
C GLY A 10 8.49 16.07 0.66
N HIS A 11 9.59 16.15 1.43
CA HIS A 11 10.93 16.14 0.84
C HIS A 11 11.29 14.75 0.31
N THR A 12 11.91 14.69 -0.87
CA THR A 12 12.57 13.49 -1.36
C THR A 12 13.91 13.31 -0.66
N VAL A 13 14.12 12.16 -0.04
CA VAL A 13 15.41 11.77 0.55
C VAL A 13 15.92 10.50 -0.10
N VAL A 14 17.24 10.39 -0.20
CA VAL A 14 17.94 9.21 -0.70
C VAL A 14 18.74 8.62 0.44
N LEU A 15 18.48 7.36 0.76
CA LEU A 15 19.19 6.62 1.80
C LEU A 15 20.08 5.57 1.13
N GLU A 16 21.36 5.54 1.51
CA GLU A 16 22.26 4.45 1.14
C GLU A 16 21.98 3.23 2.03
N THR A 17 21.83 2.06 1.42
CA THR A 17 21.57 0.79 2.11
C THR A 17 22.22 -0.39 1.38
N THR A 18 22.10 -1.59 1.93
CA THR A 18 22.68 -2.84 1.43
C THR A 18 21.59 -3.84 1.04
N PRO A 19 21.90 -4.84 0.18
CA PRO A 19 20.95 -5.92 -0.14
C PRO A 19 20.43 -6.71 1.08
N GLN A 20 21.17 -6.67 2.18
CA GLN A 20 20.82 -7.39 3.41
C GLN A 20 19.94 -6.56 4.35
N THR A 21 20.07 -5.22 4.32
CA THR A 21 19.41 -4.33 5.30
C THR A 21 18.28 -3.49 4.72
N TRP A 22 18.16 -3.38 3.40
CA TRP A 22 17.21 -2.43 2.76
C TRP A 22 15.76 -2.58 3.24
N LEU A 23 15.32 -3.80 3.51
CA LEU A 23 13.95 -4.06 3.94
C LEU A 23 13.72 -3.56 5.38
N GLU A 24 14.68 -3.79 6.27
CA GLU A 24 14.62 -3.32 7.65
C GLU A 24 14.77 -1.79 7.71
N ASP A 25 15.63 -1.21 6.87
CA ASP A 25 15.75 0.24 6.72
C ASP A 25 14.43 0.85 6.25
N LEU A 26 13.82 0.27 5.20
CA LEU A 26 12.51 0.71 4.71
C LEU A 26 11.44 0.65 5.81
N ARG A 27 11.39 -0.44 6.59
CA ARG A 27 10.48 -0.59 7.72
C ARG A 27 10.74 0.44 8.82
N THR A 28 11.99 0.64 9.18
CA THR A 28 12.43 1.56 10.24
C THR A 28 12.07 3.01 9.92
N TRP A 29 12.37 3.46 8.69
CA TRP A 29 11.98 4.80 8.24
C TRP A 29 10.48 4.91 8.03
N GLY A 30 9.86 3.85 7.53
CA GLY A 30 8.42 3.66 7.44
C GLY A 30 7.67 3.93 8.75
N ALA A 31 8.13 3.33 9.84
CA ALA A 31 7.57 3.54 11.18
C ALA A 31 7.68 5.00 11.66
N LYS A 32 8.59 5.80 11.08
CA LYS A 32 8.74 7.24 11.32
C LYS A 32 7.90 8.10 10.36
N GLY A 33 7.03 7.49 9.57
CA GLY A 33 6.15 8.18 8.61
C GLY A 33 6.81 8.49 7.26
N PHE A 34 8.04 7.99 7.01
CA PHE A 34 8.61 8.06 5.66
C PHE A 34 7.86 7.06 4.79
N ARG A 35 7.71 7.38 3.52
CA ARG A 35 6.90 6.57 2.61
C ARG A 35 7.59 6.43 1.26
N PRO A 36 7.32 5.36 0.50
CA PRO A 36 7.78 5.27 -0.88
C PRO A 36 7.07 6.32 -1.75
N ALA A 37 7.32 6.28 -3.06
CA ALA A 37 6.48 6.99 -4.01
C ALA A 37 4.99 6.62 -3.85
N ALA A 38 4.12 7.50 -4.33
CA ALA A 38 2.67 7.25 -4.33
C ALA A 38 2.35 5.92 -5.05
N PRO A 39 1.27 5.24 -4.65
CA PRO A 39 0.83 4.02 -5.34
C PRO A 39 0.62 4.29 -6.84
N PRO A 40 0.97 3.34 -7.72
CA PRO A 40 0.64 3.47 -9.15
C PRO A 40 -0.88 3.42 -9.36
N PRO A 41 -1.39 3.79 -10.55
CA PRO A 41 -2.78 3.56 -10.93
C PRO A 41 -3.21 2.11 -10.65
N GLY A 42 -4.31 1.92 -9.91
CA GLY A 42 -4.79 0.61 -9.47
C GLY A 42 -4.13 0.06 -8.19
N GLY A 43 -3.21 0.81 -7.58
CA GLY A 43 -2.56 0.47 -6.32
C GLY A 43 -1.42 -0.54 -6.42
N PHE A 44 -0.70 -0.70 -5.32
CA PHE A 44 0.26 -1.80 -5.17
C PHE A 44 -0.45 -3.16 -5.24
N VAL A 45 0.27 -4.20 -5.64
CA VAL A 45 -0.28 -5.56 -5.70
C VAL A 45 0.63 -6.52 -4.95
N LEU A 46 0.05 -7.26 -4.00
CA LEU A 46 0.73 -8.33 -3.26
C LEU A 46 -0.15 -9.60 -3.25
N PRO A 47 0.44 -10.78 -2.97
CA PRO A 47 -0.32 -12.02 -2.83
C PRO A 47 -1.45 -11.90 -1.81
N LEU A 48 -2.57 -12.62 -2.02
CA LEU A 48 -3.72 -12.59 -1.12
C LEU A 48 -3.35 -12.94 0.34
N GLU A 49 -2.39 -13.86 0.52
CA GLU A 49 -1.89 -14.27 1.85
C GLU A 49 -1.30 -13.08 2.64
N CYS A 50 -0.72 -12.09 1.96
CA CYS A 50 -0.13 -10.93 2.63
C CYS A 50 -1.13 -10.10 3.42
N HIS A 51 -2.41 -10.09 3.03
CA HIS A 51 -3.41 -9.27 3.71
C HIS A 51 -3.43 -9.47 5.23
N ARG A 52 -3.14 -10.69 5.70
CA ARG A 52 -3.23 -11.06 7.12
C ARG A 52 -2.07 -10.53 7.97
N CYS A 53 -0.91 -10.30 7.37
CA CYS A 53 0.33 -10.04 8.10
C CYS A 53 1.08 -8.80 7.62
N PHE A 54 0.66 -8.17 6.51
CA PHE A 54 1.40 -7.10 5.86
C PHE A 54 1.82 -6.01 6.85
N ASP A 55 3.11 -5.69 6.90
CA ASP A 55 3.60 -4.61 7.76
C ASP A 55 3.36 -3.26 7.09
N TRP A 56 2.34 -2.55 7.55
CA TRP A 56 1.96 -1.22 7.06
C TRP A 56 3.07 -0.17 7.20
N ALA A 57 4.09 -0.42 8.04
CA ALA A 57 5.28 0.42 8.11
C ALA A 57 5.97 0.55 6.74
N PHE A 58 5.94 -0.47 5.87
CA PHE A 58 6.54 -0.37 4.53
C PHE A 58 5.93 0.73 3.65
N LEU A 59 4.73 1.20 3.97
CA LEU A 59 4.04 2.30 3.28
C LEU A 59 4.02 3.60 4.10
N GLY A 60 4.71 3.65 5.23
CA GLY A 60 4.57 4.74 6.20
C GLY A 60 3.15 4.86 6.74
N ALA A 61 2.46 3.72 6.86
CA ALA A 61 1.02 3.66 7.10
C ALA A 61 0.68 3.05 8.48
N THR A 62 -0.51 3.39 8.98
CA THR A 62 -1.05 2.83 10.23
C THR A 62 -2.42 2.21 9.98
N ALA A 63 -2.60 0.96 10.42
CA ALA A 63 -3.90 0.28 10.35
C ALA A 63 -4.76 0.58 11.60
N GLU A 64 -6.05 0.78 11.38
CA GLU A 64 -7.05 1.12 12.39
C GLU A 64 -8.37 0.40 12.05
N GLY A 65 -8.53 -0.84 12.55
CA GLY A 65 -9.68 -1.68 12.26
C GLY A 65 -9.79 -2.00 10.76
N GLU A 66 -10.87 -1.52 10.11
CA GLU A 66 -11.07 -1.68 8.67
C GLU A 66 -10.42 -0.57 7.82
N TYR A 67 -9.68 0.33 8.45
CA TYR A 67 -9.08 1.47 7.78
C TYR A 67 -7.56 1.43 7.85
N VAL A 68 -6.92 2.08 6.89
CA VAL A 68 -5.49 2.36 6.90
C VAL A 68 -5.31 3.85 6.66
N GLN A 69 -4.50 4.50 7.47
CA GLN A 69 -4.04 5.87 7.25
C GLN A 69 -2.71 5.81 6.51
N ALA A 70 -2.67 6.30 5.28
CA ALA A 70 -1.47 6.30 4.44
C ALA A 70 -1.55 7.44 3.44
N PHE A 71 -0.40 8.00 3.05
CA PHE A 71 -0.33 9.04 2.01
C PHE A 71 -1.24 10.27 2.26
N GLY A 72 -1.56 10.59 3.51
CA GLY A 72 -2.48 11.68 3.87
C GLY A 72 -3.97 11.35 3.72
N TYR A 73 -4.31 10.09 3.42
CA TYR A 73 -5.70 9.65 3.25
C TYR A 73 -6.06 8.48 4.17
N ARG A 74 -7.36 8.32 4.38
CA ARG A 74 -7.96 7.17 5.05
C ARG A 74 -8.51 6.21 4.00
N TRP A 75 -7.93 5.02 3.93
CA TRP A 75 -8.26 3.96 2.96
C TRP A 75 -9.11 2.89 3.64
N LYS A 76 -10.25 2.54 3.05
CA LYS A 76 -11.18 1.53 3.59
C LYS A 76 -10.88 0.15 2.99
N ARG A 77 -10.80 -0.86 3.85
CA ARG A 77 -10.74 -2.27 3.45
C ARG A 77 -12.03 -2.70 2.75
N ARG A 78 -11.88 -3.38 1.63
CA ARG A 78 -12.96 -3.97 0.82
C ARG A 78 -12.59 -5.41 0.52
N HIS A 79 -13.40 -6.34 1.02
CA HIS A 79 -13.29 -7.75 0.66
C HIS A 79 -14.20 -8.04 -0.53
N LEU A 80 -13.61 -8.52 -1.62
CA LEU A 80 -14.30 -8.95 -2.82
C LEU A 80 -14.17 -10.47 -2.91
N PRO A 81 -15.22 -11.23 -2.58
CA PRO A 81 -15.18 -12.69 -2.69
C PRO A 81 -15.05 -13.11 -4.15
N ALA A 82 -14.46 -14.30 -4.37
CA ALA A 82 -14.33 -14.86 -5.70
C ALA A 82 -15.70 -14.99 -6.40
N ARG A 83 -15.72 -14.71 -7.71
CA ARG A 83 -16.88 -14.85 -8.60
C ARG A 83 -16.45 -15.47 -9.91
N GLN A 84 -17.39 -15.84 -10.78
CA GLN A 84 -17.07 -16.45 -12.07
C GLN A 84 -16.10 -15.58 -12.88
N GLY A 85 -14.89 -16.09 -13.11
CA GLY A 85 -13.82 -15.39 -13.83
C GLY A 85 -13.06 -14.31 -13.04
N LEU A 86 -13.35 -14.12 -11.75
CA LEU A 86 -12.71 -13.11 -10.89
C LEU A 86 -12.19 -13.74 -9.59
N PRO A 87 -10.87 -13.68 -9.31
CA PRO A 87 -10.32 -14.22 -8.08
C PRO A 87 -10.78 -13.42 -6.86
N GLU A 88 -10.65 -14.03 -5.69
CA GLU A 88 -10.80 -13.32 -4.42
C GLU A 88 -9.75 -12.21 -4.29
N GLN A 89 -10.19 -11.06 -3.79
CA GLN A 89 -9.35 -9.89 -3.58
C GLN A 89 -9.70 -9.20 -2.26
N VAL A 90 -8.69 -8.74 -1.54
CA VAL A 90 -8.87 -7.72 -0.50
C VAL A 90 -8.15 -6.46 -0.94
N LYS A 91 -8.87 -5.34 -1.04
CA LYS A 91 -8.27 -4.05 -1.42
C LYS A 91 -8.51 -2.96 -0.40
N TYR A 92 -7.59 -2.01 -0.34
CA TYR A 92 -7.73 -0.79 0.44
C TYR A 92 -7.90 0.36 -0.53
N SER A 93 -9.08 0.98 -0.52
CA SER A 93 -9.43 2.05 -1.44
C SER A 93 -10.15 3.19 -0.75
N ARG A 94 -10.15 4.36 -1.37
CA ARG A 94 -10.94 5.52 -0.96
C ARG A 94 -11.77 6.04 -2.12
N GLY A 95 -12.77 6.87 -1.83
CA GLY A 95 -13.43 7.66 -2.88
C GLY A 95 -12.40 8.59 -3.54
N ALA A 96 -12.47 8.70 -4.87
CA ALA A 96 -11.73 9.70 -5.61
C ALA A 96 -12.24 11.09 -5.21
N TRP A 97 -11.34 12.07 -5.18
CA TRP A 97 -11.76 13.46 -5.04
C TRP A 97 -12.34 13.97 -6.36
N GLN A 98 -13.17 15.03 -6.32
CA GLN A 98 -13.94 15.50 -7.48
C GLN A 98 -13.08 15.97 -8.68
N TYR A 99 -11.80 16.29 -8.44
CA TYR A 99 -10.83 16.73 -9.45
C TYR A 99 -9.69 15.73 -9.65
N GLU A 100 -9.81 14.54 -9.07
CA GLU A 100 -8.83 13.49 -9.23
C GLU A 100 -9.19 12.67 -10.46
N GLU A 101 -8.33 12.66 -11.47
CA GLU A 101 -8.53 11.89 -12.70
C GLU A 101 -7.57 10.70 -12.77
N GLU A 102 -6.34 10.88 -12.28
CA GLU A 102 -5.31 9.85 -12.32
C GLU A 102 -5.60 8.71 -11.36
N GLY A 103 -5.52 7.47 -11.86
CA GLY A 103 -5.72 6.26 -11.04
C GLY A 103 -7.14 6.05 -10.54
N VAL A 104 -8.11 6.83 -11.02
CA VAL A 104 -9.53 6.69 -10.66
C VAL A 104 -10.17 5.55 -11.44
N GLU A 105 -10.76 4.64 -10.70
CA GLU A 105 -11.49 3.48 -11.22
C GLU A 105 -13.00 3.60 -10.91
N GLY A 106 -13.84 2.93 -11.71
CA GLY A 106 -15.29 2.84 -11.48
C GLY A 106 -16.14 3.79 -12.31
N LYS A 107 -17.38 3.37 -12.62
CA LYS A 107 -18.28 4.06 -13.59
C LYS A 107 -19.23 5.12 -13.01
N ARG A 108 -19.41 5.19 -11.68
CA ARG A 108 -20.39 6.08 -11.02
C ARG A 108 -19.81 6.88 -9.86
N GLN A 109 -19.13 6.20 -8.94
CA GLN A 109 -18.33 6.82 -7.89
C GLN A 109 -16.89 6.36 -8.13
N GLY A 110 -16.03 7.30 -8.50
CA GLY A 110 -14.62 7.04 -8.70
C GLY A 110 -13.98 6.58 -7.39
N TYR A 111 -13.05 5.64 -7.46
CA TYR A 111 -12.24 5.25 -6.33
C TYR A 111 -10.77 5.16 -6.72
N VAL A 112 -9.90 5.40 -5.74
CA VAL A 112 -8.45 5.23 -5.86
C VAL A 112 -8.05 4.10 -4.93
N THR A 113 -7.14 3.27 -5.40
CA THR A 113 -6.68 2.07 -4.69
C THR A 113 -5.26 2.28 -4.17
N LEU A 114 -5.05 2.03 -2.87
CA LEU A 114 -3.73 2.02 -2.25
C LEU A 114 -2.99 0.73 -2.57
N ILE A 115 -3.63 -0.39 -2.24
CA ILE A 115 -3.06 -1.72 -2.37
C ILE A 115 -4.16 -2.76 -2.56
N ARG A 116 -3.87 -3.79 -3.35
CA ARG A 116 -4.69 -4.97 -3.59
C ARG A 116 -3.90 -6.22 -3.17
N PHE A 117 -4.56 -7.08 -2.41
CA PHE A 117 -4.09 -8.40 -2.06
C PHE A 117 -4.91 -9.39 -2.88
N GLU A 118 -4.27 -10.02 -3.87
CA GLU A 118 -4.93 -10.93 -4.82
C GLU A 118 -3.96 -11.99 -5.33
N GLY A 119 -4.52 -13.07 -5.86
CA GLY A 119 -3.73 -14.12 -6.51
C GLY A 119 -2.91 -14.99 -5.54
N PRO A 120 -2.19 -15.99 -6.11
CA PRO A 120 -1.38 -16.93 -5.34
C PRO A 120 -0.05 -16.32 -4.91
N GLY A 121 0.61 -16.95 -3.94
CA GLY A 121 1.95 -16.60 -3.49
C GLY A 121 2.05 -16.47 -1.98
N ARG A 122 3.28 -16.55 -1.46
CA ARG A 122 3.56 -16.38 -0.03
C ARG A 122 3.94 -14.94 0.27
N CYS A 123 3.54 -14.45 1.44
CA CYS A 123 3.86 -13.08 1.80
C CYS A 123 5.33 -12.88 2.17
N GLY A 124 5.93 -13.85 2.87
CA GLY A 124 7.36 -13.90 3.15
C GLY A 124 7.89 -12.62 3.81
N LEU A 125 8.61 -11.82 3.01
CA LEU A 125 9.32 -10.61 3.43
C LEU A 125 8.40 -9.48 3.90
N TRP A 126 7.16 -9.43 3.43
CA TRP A 126 6.27 -8.29 3.70
C TRP A 126 5.43 -8.45 4.99
N CYS A 127 5.50 -9.60 5.65
CA CYS A 127 4.83 -9.81 6.93
C CYS A 127 5.58 -9.10 8.06
N ARG A 128 4.83 -8.51 8.99
CA ARG A 128 5.30 -8.23 10.34
C ARG A 128 5.65 -9.55 11.02
N ARG A 129 6.94 -9.82 11.21
CA ARG A 129 7.41 -10.91 12.08
C ARG A 129 7.16 -10.57 13.54
#